data_AF-A0A1Z8JKA2-F1
#
_entry.id   AF-A0A1Z8JKA2-F1
#
_cell.length_a   1.000
_cell.length_b   1.000
_cell.length_c   1.000
_cell.angle_alpha   90.00
_cell.angle_beta   90.00
_cell.angle_gamma   90.00
#
_symmetry.space_group_name_H-M   'P 1'
#
loop_
_entity.id
_entity.type
_entity.pdbx_description
1 polymer ?
#
loop_
_entity_poly.entity_id
_entity_poly.type
_entity_poly.pdbx_seq_one_letter_code
_entity_poly.pdbx_strand_id
1 'polypeptide(L)'
;MSLQEGRYEKTEKFAETIGETVAIGASGGKDSTVLASVMKTLNERYDYGLNLVLLSVDEGIVGYRDDSLATVKRNQQQYQMPLEIVSYRDLYNWTMDEIVACTGVKSSCTYCGVLRRQALDRGALKLGIHHVVTGHNADDMAETVLMNLLRGDTARIESSVNVTTNSSGSPVKRSKPFKYTYQKEIVLYAHYKKLDYFSTECTYAPEAFRGTARVLLKNLESVRPSCIIDIIHSGEHFKLKPKKVRNQTPKYKNLQKQRHQLNSEEKQELEIRPDGSVSLNKDGNTCERCGYLSMNKICKACILIEGLDANRPRVVIGESSTSSSDGAAKLSKTLEKLSF
;
A
#
# COMPACT_ATOMS: atom_id res chain seq x y z
N MET A 1 11.92 -23.62 19.01
CA MET A 1 12.08 -23.48 17.55
C MET A 1 10.86 -24.02 16.79
N SER A 2 10.31 -25.18 17.20
CA SER A 2 9.13 -25.81 16.58
C SER A 2 7.78 -25.11 16.75
N LEU A 3 7.56 -24.27 17.77
CA LEU A 3 6.24 -23.69 18.06
C LEU A 3 5.83 -22.54 17.13
N GLN A 4 6.79 -21.75 16.61
CA GLN A 4 6.47 -20.71 15.62
C GLN A 4 6.42 -21.28 14.21
N GLU A 5 7.38 -22.14 13.85
CA GLU A 5 7.43 -22.80 12.53
C GLU A 5 6.16 -23.63 12.25
N GLY A 6 5.66 -24.39 13.24
CA GLY A 6 4.42 -25.16 13.10
C GLY A 6 3.13 -24.33 12.99
N ARG A 7 3.17 -23.03 13.33
CA ARG A 7 2.05 -22.12 13.12
C ARG A 7 1.98 -21.66 11.66
N TYR A 8 3.13 -21.53 10.99
CA TYR A 8 3.19 -21.20 9.57
C TYR A 8 2.79 -22.37 8.67
N GLU A 9 3.09 -23.62 9.06
CA GLU A 9 2.66 -24.82 8.29
C GLU A 9 1.13 -24.99 8.22
N LYS A 10 0.38 -24.53 9.22
CA LYS A 10 -1.09 -24.62 9.24
C LYS A 10 -1.80 -23.42 8.60
N THR A 11 -1.08 -22.34 8.31
CA THR A 11 -1.68 -21.10 7.81
C THR A 11 -1.52 -21.02 6.30
N GLU A 12 -2.31 -21.83 5.58
CA GLU A 12 -2.52 -21.78 4.12
C GLU A 12 -1.27 -22.02 3.25
N LYS A 13 -1.41 -22.77 2.14
CA LYS A 13 -0.35 -22.87 1.13
C LYS A 13 -0.04 -21.47 0.60
N PHE A 14 1.09 -20.87 0.99
CA PHE A 14 1.48 -19.54 0.54
C PHE A 14 1.78 -19.51 -0.97
N ALA A 15 2.27 -20.62 -1.51
CA ALA A 15 2.51 -20.83 -2.93
C ALA A 15 1.39 -21.70 -3.53
N GLU A 16 0.79 -21.24 -4.62
CA GLU A 16 -0.23 -22.02 -5.32
C GLU A 16 0.44 -23.00 -6.31
N THR A 17 1.66 -22.70 -6.77
CA THR A 17 2.39 -23.49 -7.76
C THR A 17 3.89 -23.55 -7.49
N ILE A 18 4.52 -24.68 -7.82
CA ILE A 18 5.99 -24.83 -7.81
C ILE A 18 6.55 -23.94 -8.93
N GLY A 19 7.62 -23.18 -8.66
CA GLY A 19 8.19 -22.24 -9.63
C GLY A 19 7.57 -20.84 -9.61
N GLU A 20 6.59 -20.58 -8.74
CA GLU A 20 5.97 -19.27 -8.60
C GLU A 20 7.01 -18.20 -8.19
N THR A 21 6.95 -17.04 -8.84
CA THR A 21 7.79 -15.90 -8.49
C THR A 21 7.04 -15.01 -7.50
N VAL A 22 7.64 -14.78 -6.34
CA VAL A 22 7.01 -14.02 -5.23
C VAL A 22 7.88 -12.82 -4.89
N ALA A 23 7.28 -11.64 -4.92
CA ALA A 23 7.93 -10.39 -4.53
C ALA A 23 7.78 -10.14 -3.02
N ILE A 24 8.89 -9.94 -2.32
CA ILE A 24 8.93 -9.58 -0.91
C ILE A 24 9.07 -8.06 -0.80
N GLY A 25 8.08 -7.40 -0.20
CA GLY A 25 8.14 -5.97 0.08
C GLY A 25 9.24 -5.64 1.07
N ALA A 26 10.34 -5.05 0.60
CA ALA A 26 11.55 -4.78 1.36
C ALA A 26 11.62 -3.30 1.75
N SER A 27 11.30 -2.96 3.00
CA SER A 27 11.48 -1.61 3.52
C SER A 27 12.86 -1.38 4.14
N GLY A 28 13.63 -2.44 4.39
CA GLY A 28 14.91 -2.37 5.13
C GLY A 28 14.75 -2.40 6.65
N GLY A 29 13.51 -2.32 7.15
CA GLY A 29 13.20 -2.47 8.56
C GLY A 29 13.09 -3.94 8.99
N LYS A 30 13.10 -4.14 10.32
CA LYS A 30 13.09 -5.46 10.98
C LYS A 30 12.08 -6.44 10.39
N ASP A 31 10.83 -6.02 10.19
CA ASP A 31 9.75 -6.94 9.82
C ASP A 31 9.94 -7.46 8.39
N SER A 32 10.37 -6.59 7.46
CA SER A 32 10.66 -6.99 6.07
C SER A 32 11.93 -7.84 5.96
N THR A 33 12.96 -7.55 6.76
CA THR A 33 14.22 -8.33 6.77
C THR A 33 13.98 -9.74 7.34
N VAL A 34 13.23 -9.85 8.44
CA VAL A 34 12.84 -11.14 9.02
C VAL A 34 11.98 -11.93 8.04
N LEU A 35 11.04 -11.27 7.35
CA LEU A 35 10.23 -11.92 6.32
C LEU A 35 11.10 -12.52 5.21
N ALA A 36 12.06 -11.75 4.67
CA ALA A 36 12.96 -12.24 3.64
C ALA A 36 13.80 -13.44 4.12
N SER A 37 14.36 -13.35 5.33
CA SER A 37 15.15 -14.42 5.94
C SER A 37 14.33 -15.71 6.17
N VAL A 38 13.12 -15.58 6.70
CA VAL A 38 12.22 -16.72 6.95
C VAL A 38 11.78 -17.35 5.64
N MET A 39 11.33 -16.55 4.66
CA MET A 39 10.92 -17.06 3.34
C MET A 39 12.05 -17.81 2.63
N LYS A 40 13.28 -17.29 2.68
CA LYS A 40 14.46 -17.97 2.13
C LYS A 40 14.71 -19.31 2.80
N THR A 41 14.74 -19.30 4.13
CA THR A 41 15.00 -20.49 4.95
C THR A 41 13.95 -21.58 4.70
N LEU A 42 12.66 -21.19 4.61
CA LEU A 42 11.59 -22.14 4.34
C LEU A 42 11.65 -22.68 2.91
N ASN A 43 11.93 -21.81 1.92
CA ASN A 43 12.06 -22.22 0.53
C ASN A 43 13.17 -23.25 0.33
N GLU A 44 14.32 -23.07 0.99
CA GLU A 44 15.46 -24.00 0.92
C GLU A 44 15.23 -25.28 1.73
N ARG A 45 14.62 -25.16 2.92
CA ARG A 45 14.41 -26.32 3.81
C ARG A 45 13.37 -27.30 3.25
N TYR A 46 12.30 -26.77 2.65
CA TYR A 46 11.17 -27.56 2.19
C TYR A 46 11.11 -27.70 0.67
N ASP A 47 12.11 -27.17 -0.05
CA ASP A 47 12.22 -27.22 -1.50
C ASP A 47 10.93 -26.77 -2.22
N TYR A 48 10.41 -25.61 -1.84
CA TYR A 48 9.17 -25.10 -2.45
C TYR A 48 9.35 -24.65 -3.90
N GLY A 49 10.59 -24.50 -4.38
CA GLY A 49 10.90 -24.07 -5.74
C GLY A 49 10.47 -22.63 -6.04
N LEU A 50 10.37 -21.76 -5.02
CA LEU A 50 9.96 -20.37 -5.20
C LEU A 50 11.10 -19.49 -5.72
N ASN A 51 10.77 -18.61 -6.67
CA ASN A 51 11.66 -17.55 -7.11
C ASN A 51 11.40 -16.29 -6.28
N LEU A 52 12.25 -16.03 -5.29
CA LEU A 52 12.09 -14.91 -4.36
C LEU A 52 12.80 -13.65 -4.88
N VAL A 53 12.06 -12.54 -4.99
CA VAL A 53 12.58 -11.24 -5.43
C VAL A 53 12.28 -10.18 -4.38
N LEU A 54 13.25 -9.33 -4.06
CA LEU A 54 13.05 -8.17 -3.20
C LEU A 54 12.48 -7.01 -4.02
N LEU A 55 11.40 -6.41 -3.53
CA LEU A 55 10.79 -5.22 -4.13
C LEU A 55 10.78 -4.08 -3.12
N SER A 56 11.51 -3.01 -3.41
CA SER A 56 11.64 -1.84 -2.55
C SER A 56 11.08 -0.60 -3.23
N VAL A 57 10.52 0.32 -2.44
CA VAL A 57 9.97 1.59 -2.92
C VAL A 57 10.82 2.72 -2.38
N ASP A 58 11.41 3.55 -3.23
CA ASP A 58 12.08 4.78 -2.81
C ASP A 58 11.09 5.94 -2.77
N GLU A 59 10.70 6.33 -1.56
CA GLU A 59 9.80 7.46 -1.35
C GLU A 59 10.47 8.83 -1.50
N GLY A 60 11.81 8.91 -1.55
CA GLY A 60 12.56 10.16 -1.61
C GLY A 60 12.47 11.00 -0.34
N ILE A 61 12.67 10.37 0.83
CA ILE A 61 12.77 11.04 2.13
C ILE A 61 14.26 11.17 2.49
N VAL A 62 14.79 12.38 2.41
CA VAL A 62 16.22 12.65 2.62
C VAL A 62 16.64 12.32 4.05
N GLY A 63 17.79 11.64 4.19
CA GLY A 63 18.37 11.30 5.50
C GLY A 63 17.65 10.17 6.26
N TYR A 64 16.64 9.56 5.66
CA TYR A 64 15.99 8.35 6.16
C TYR A 64 16.07 7.22 5.14
N ARG A 65 15.69 7.50 3.88
CA ARG A 65 15.53 6.45 2.89
C ARG A 65 16.87 5.96 2.33
N ASP A 66 17.88 6.83 2.30
CA ASP A 66 19.24 6.50 1.84
C ASP A 66 19.85 5.33 2.63
N ASP A 67 19.87 5.44 3.97
CA ASP A 67 20.41 4.42 4.88
C ASP A 67 19.59 3.13 4.85
N SER A 68 18.26 3.30 4.75
CA SER A 68 17.33 2.20 4.65
C SER A 68 17.52 1.39 3.36
N LEU A 69 17.73 2.04 2.22
CA LEU A 69 18.03 1.39 0.94
C LEU A 69 19.42 0.75 0.92
N ALA A 70 20.42 1.35 1.58
CA ALA A 70 21.72 0.71 1.75
C ALA A 70 21.60 -0.64 2.48
N THR A 71 20.73 -0.72 3.50
CA THR A 71 20.41 -1.97 4.19
C THR A 71 19.69 -2.97 3.28
N VAL A 72 18.75 -2.53 2.45
CA VAL A 72 18.09 -3.41 1.47
C VAL A 72 19.09 -3.96 0.45
N LYS A 73 20.05 -3.16 -0.01
CA LYS A 73 21.14 -3.61 -0.91
C LYS A 73 22.06 -4.64 -0.24
N ARG A 74 22.36 -4.48 1.06
CA ARG A 74 23.10 -5.48 1.83
C ARG A 74 22.30 -6.79 1.96
N ASN A 75 21.00 -6.70 2.24
CA ASN A 75 20.10 -7.86 2.28
C ASN A 75 20.04 -8.60 0.93
N GLN A 76 20.02 -7.88 -0.20
CA GLN A 76 20.08 -8.47 -1.54
C GLN A 76 21.32 -9.38 -1.68
N GLN A 77 22.49 -8.88 -1.29
CA GLN A 77 23.75 -9.62 -1.36
C GLN A 77 23.76 -10.81 -0.38
N GLN A 78 23.32 -10.59 0.86
CA GLN A 78 23.30 -11.61 1.90
C GLN A 78 22.38 -12.79 1.56
N TYR A 79 21.18 -12.52 1.04
CA TYR A 79 20.19 -13.54 0.74
C TYR A 79 20.23 -14.04 -0.71
N GLN A 80 21.09 -13.45 -1.54
CA GLN A 80 21.22 -13.76 -2.97
C GLN A 80 19.88 -13.72 -3.71
N MET A 81 19.08 -12.70 -3.41
CA MET A 81 17.79 -12.46 -4.06
C MET A 81 17.92 -11.26 -5.00
N PRO A 82 17.33 -11.28 -6.21
CA PRO A 82 17.23 -10.09 -7.05
C PRO A 82 16.51 -8.96 -6.32
N LEU A 83 16.90 -7.71 -6.57
CA LEU A 83 16.29 -6.52 -5.98
C LEU A 83 15.84 -5.57 -7.08
N GLU A 84 14.57 -5.17 -7.03
CA GLU A 84 14.00 -4.09 -7.82
C GLU A 84 13.64 -2.92 -6.91
N ILE A 85 14.03 -1.71 -7.32
CA ILE A 85 13.71 -0.47 -6.61
C ILE A 85 12.87 0.40 -7.54
N VAL A 86 11.68 0.77 -7.08
CA VAL A 86 10.81 1.73 -7.78
C VAL A 86 10.76 3.04 -7.00
N SER A 87 10.96 4.18 -7.66
CA SER A 87 10.96 5.47 -6.99
C SER A 87 9.63 6.21 -7.18
N TYR A 88 9.24 7.02 -6.19
CA TYR A 88 8.11 7.94 -6.35
C TYR A 88 8.40 9.00 -7.40
N ARG A 89 9.67 9.41 -7.53
CA ARG A 89 10.07 10.40 -8.53
C ARG A 89 9.76 9.90 -9.94
N ASP A 90 10.07 8.65 -10.25
CA ASP A 90 9.83 8.09 -11.58
C ASP A 90 8.34 7.78 -11.82
N LEU A 91 7.64 7.31 -10.79
CA LEU A 91 6.25 6.87 -10.91
C LEU A 91 5.24 8.03 -10.92
N TYR A 92 5.55 9.11 -10.20
CA TYR A 92 4.60 10.17 -9.88
C TYR A 92 5.15 11.58 -10.13
N ASN A 93 6.45 11.74 -10.43
CA ASN A 93 7.12 13.05 -10.54
C ASN A 93 7.06 13.90 -9.25
N TRP A 94 6.99 13.21 -8.10
CA TRP A 94 6.93 13.78 -6.77
C TRP A 94 7.79 12.94 -5.81
N THR A 95 8.51 13.57 -4.89
CA THR A 95 9.08 12.89 -3.71
C THR A 95 8.20 13.11 -2.49
N MET A 96 8.39 12.32 -1.44
CA MET A 96 7.66 12.54 -0.19
C MET A 96 8.01 13.88 0.47
N ASP A 97 9.25 14.34 0.38
CA ASP A 97 9.66 15.64 0.92
C ASP A 97 8.94 16.79 0.19
N GLU A 98 8.81 16.71 -1.14
CA GLU A 98 8.03 17.67 -1.94
C GLU A 98 6.53 17.63 -1.56
N ILE A 99 5.97 16.44 -1.34
CA ILE A 99 4.57 16.28 -0.92
C ILE A 99 4.34 16.90 0.46
N VAL A 100 5.22 16.62 1.42
CA VAL A 100 5.14 17.15 2.79
C VAL A 100 5.23 18.68 2.79
N ALA A 101 6.09 19.26 1.95
CA ALA A 101 6.19 20.71 1.80
C ALA A 101 4.88 21.36 1.32
N CYS A 102 4.10 20.66 0.50
CA CYS A 102 2.80 21.15 0.02
C CYS A 102 1.64 20.89 0.98
N THR A 103 1.61 19.73 1.65
CA THR A 103 0.41 19.27 2.40
C THR A 103 0.55 19.34 3.93
N GLY A 104 1.77 19.56 4.42
CA GLY A 104 2.12 19.43 5.82
C GLY A 104 2.27 17.96 6.28
N VAL A 105 2.92 17.79 7.44
CA VAL A 105 3.33 16.48 7.98
C VAL A 105 2.11 15.61 8.35
N LYS A 106 1.11 16.15 9.05
CA LYS A 106 -0.07 15.38 9.51
C LYS A 106 -0.82 14.63 8.41
N SER A 107 -0.89 15.18 7.20
CA SER A 107 -1.64 14.60 6.08
C SER A 107 -0.78 13.71 5.16
N SER A 108 0.55 13.88 5.21
CA SER A 108 1.52 13.23 4.31
C SER A 108 1.47 11.70 4.30
N CYS A 109 1.26 11.08 5.47
CA CYS A 109 1.18 9.63 5.59
C CYS A 109 0.02 9.01 4.79
N THR A 110 -1.04 9.78 4.53
CA THR A 110 -2.16 9.33 3.68
C THR A 110 -1.73 9.22 2.23
N TYR A 111 -0.99 10.22 1.73
CA TYR A 111 -0.40 10.19 0.38
C TYR A 111 0.58 9.02 0.27
N CYS A 112 1.53 8.94 1.20
CA CYS A 112 2.55 7.91 1.21
C CYS A 112 1.94 6.50 1.20
N GLY A 113 0.90 6.23 1.98
CA GLY A 113 0.27 4.91 2.03
C GLY A 113 -0.42 4.51 0.72
N VAL A 114 -1.09 5.47 0.05
CA VAL A 114 -1.78 5.22 -1.23
C VAL A 114 -0.77 5.03 -2.36
N LEU A 115 0.24 5.89 -2.43
CA LEU A 115 1.30 5.83 -3.44
C LEU A 115 2.15 4.56 -3.28
N ARG A 116 2.56 4.20 -2.05
CA ARG A 116 3.36 2.99 -1.78
C ARG A 116 2.66 1.73 -2.26
N ARG A 117 1.35 1.65 -2.00
CA ARG A 117 0.52 0.53 -2.43
C ARG A 117 0.55 0.40 -3.95
N GLN A 118 0.28 1.48 -4.67
CA GLN A 118 0.28 1.46 -6.12
C GLN A 118 1.69 1.24 -6.70
N ALA A 119 2.73 1.77 -6.07
CA ALA A 119 4.13 1.57 -6.47
C ALA A 119 4.56 0.10 -6.37
N LEU A 120 4.19 -0.59 -5.28
CA LEU A 120 4.43 -2.04 -5.15
C LEU A 120 3.72 -2.84 -6.24
N ASP A 121 2.48 -2.49 -6.58
CA ASP A 121 1.74 -3.21 -7.63
C ASP A 121 2.35 -2.97 -9.02
N ARG A 122 2.76 -1.73 -9.31
CA ARG A 122 3.46 -1.39 -10.56
C ARG A 122 4.82 -2.07 -10.65
N GLY A 123 5.57 -2.11 -9.55
CA GLY A 123 6.87 -2.79 -9.47
C GLY A 123 6.74 -4.30 -9.68
N ALA A 124 5.75 -4.94 -9.06
CA ALA A 124 5.47 -6.36 -9.27
C ALA A 124 5.08 -6.64 -10.73
N LEU A 125 4.20 -5.83 -11.32
CA LEU A 125 3.80 -5.97 -12.72
C LEU A 125 4.96 -5.77 -13.70
N LYS A 126 5.88 -4.83 -13.44
CA LYS A 126 7.09 -4.62 -14.25
C LYS A 126 7.97 -5.89 -14.32
N LEU A 127 7.98 -6.67 -13.25
CA LEU A 127 8.72 -7.93 -13.15
C LEU A 127 7.90 -9.16 -13.59
N GLY A 128 6.63 -8.99 -14.00
CA GLY A 128 5.73 -10.10 -14.29
C GLY A 128 5.32 -10.91 -13.06
N ILE A 129 5.41 -10.32 -11.87
CA ILE A 129 5.09 -10.96 -10.59
C ILE A 129 3.64 -10.70 -10.20
N HIS A 130 2.90 -11.76 -9.87
CA HIS A 130 1.48 -11.69 -9.48
C HIS A 130 1.23 -11.88 -7.98
N HIS A 131 2.27 -12.12 -7.17
CA HIS A 131 2.15 -12.30 -5.73
C HIS A 131 3.18 -11.45 -4.97
N VAL A 132 2.69 -10.58 -4.08
CA VAL A 132 3.52 -9.75 -3.19
C VAL A 132 3.27 -10.12 -1.73
N VAL A 133 4.33 -10.43 -0.99
CA VAL A 133 4.28 -10.66 0.46
C VAL A 133 4.82 -9.46 1.22
N THR A 134 4.19 -9.12 2.34
CA THR A 134 4.59 -7.98 3.18
C THR A 134 4.70 -8.38 4.65
N GLY A 135 5.62 -7.74 5.37
CA GLY A 135 5.94 -8.06 6.77
C GLY A 135 4.95 -7.51 7.80
N HIS A 136 3.67 -7.31 7.46
CA HIS A 136 2.69 -6.82 8.45
C HIS A 136 2.47 -7.86 9.55
N ASN A 137 2.74 -7.47 10.79
CA ASN A 137 2.67 -8.32 11.98
C ASN A 137 1.31 -8.22 12.69
N ALA A 138 1.09 -9.01 13.74
CA ALA A 138 -0.16 -9.02 14.49
C ALA A 138 -0.51 -7.64 15.09
N ASP A 139 0.49 -6.93 15.63
CA ASP A 139 0.32 -5.58 16.17
C ASP A 139 -0.16 -4.60 15.10
N ASP A 140 0.42 -4.62 13.89
CA ASP A 140 0.00 -3.77 12.76
C ASP A 140 -1.46 -4.04 12.35
N MET A 141 -1.87 -5.31 12.41
CA MET A 141 -3.22 -5.75 12.09
C MET A 141 -4.21 -5.26 13.15
N ALA A 142 -3.89 -5.41 14.44
CA ALA A 142 -4.72 -4.92 15.55
C ALA A 142 -4.80 -3.38 15.56
N GLU A 143 -3.68 -2.67 15.32
CA GLU A 143 -3.66 -1.22 15.12
C GLU A 143 -4.62 -0.80 14.00
N THR A 144 -4.61 -1.52 12.88
CA THR A 144 -5.49 -1.22 11.74
C THR A 144 -6.96 -1.43 12.06
N VAL A 145 -7.32 -2.52 12.75
CA VAL A 145 -8.71 -2.76 13.20
C VAL A 145 -9.17 -1.64 14.12
N LEU A 146 -8.34 -1.28 15.12
CA LEU A 146 -8.64 -0.23 16.08
C LEU A 146 -8.79 1.15 15.41
N MET A 147 -7.88 1.49 14.50
CA MET A 147 -7.97 2.75 13.73
C MET A 147 -9.25 2.82 12.90
N ASN A 148 -9.66 1.74 12.24
CA ASN A 148 -10.89 1.71 11.44
C ASN A 148 -12.13 1.83 12.33
N LEU A 149 -12.13 1.18 13.49
CA LEU A 149 -13.20 1.30 14.48
C LEU A 149 -13.33 2.74 14.99
N LEU A 150 -12.22 3.36 15.43
CA LEU A 150 -12.20 4.74 15.94
C LEU A 150 -12.61 5.78 14.90
N ARG A 151 -12.34 5.52 13.61
CA ARG A 151 -12.77 6.37 12.49
C ARG A 151 -14.21 6.13 12.06
N GLY A 152 -14.88 5.11 12.60
CA GLY A 152 -16.22 4.69 12.16
C GLY A 152 -16.25 4.06 10.76
N ASP A 153 -15.11 3.65 10.21
CA ASP A 153 -15.00 3.05 8.87
C ASP A 153 -15.25 1.53 8.93
N THR A 154 -16.49 1.18 9.29
CA THR A 154 -16.91 -0.21 9.54
C THR A 154 -16.77 -1.12 8.31
N ALA A 155 -16.90 -0.56 7.11
CA ALA A 155 -16.75 -1.30 5.85
C ALA A 155 -15.31 -1.82 5.64
N ARG A 156 -14.31 -1.14 6.21
CA ARG A 156 -12.90 -1.57 6.08
C ARG A 156 -12.47 -2.59 7.10
N ILE A 157 -13.18 -2.75 8.22
CA ILE A 157 -12.80 -3.65 9.32
C ILE A 157 -12.67 -5.09 8.80
N GLU A 158 -13.71 -5.62 8.15
CA GLU A 158 -13.75 -6.99 7.61
C GLU A 158 -12.59 -7.24 6.62
N SER A 159 -12.39 -6.33 5.66
CA SER A 159 -11.34 -6.49 4.64
C SER A 159 -9.91 -6.32 5.18
N SER A 160 -9.75 -5.59 6.29
CA SER A 160 -8.43 -5.21 6.80
C SER A 160 -7.68 -6.37 7.47
N VAL A 161 -8.42 -7.37 7.96
CA VAL A 161 -7.90 -8.54 8.67
C VAL A 161 -7.55 -9.73 7.78
N ASN A 162 -7.87 -9.69 6.48
CA ASN A 162 -7.57 -10.80 5.58
C ASN A 162 -6.06 -11.04 5.48
N VAL A 163 -5.64 -12.31 5.60
CA VAL A 163 -4.24 -12.77 5.39
C VAL A 163 -3.83 -12.48 3.97
N THR A 164 -4.68 -12.93 3.05
CA THR A 164 -4.54 -12.76 1.62
C THR A 164 -5.61 -11.79 1.14
N THR A 165 -5.18 -10.73 0.48
CA THR A 165 -6.07 -9.75 -0.13
C THR A 165 -5.89 -9.79 -1.64
N ASN A 166 -6.93 -10.26 -2.32
CA ASN A 166 -7.13 -10.00 -3.74
C ASN A 166 -8.02 -8.76 -3.84
N SER A 167 -7.40 -7.62 -4.08
CA SER A 167 -8.18 -6.39 -4.26
C SER A 167 -8.86 -6.48 -5.63
N SER A 168 -10.17 -6.26 -5.72
CA SER A 168 -10.87 -6.26 -7.02
C SER A 168 -10.32 -5.20 -8.01
N GLY A 169 -9.45 -4.31 -7.53
CA GLY A 169 -8.71 -3.31 -8.30
C GLY A 169 -7.19 -3.48 -8.31
N SER A 170 -6.63 -4.66 -8.00
CA SER A 170 -5.21 -4.95 -8.25
C SER A 170 -5.04 -6.37 -8.78
N PRO A 171 -4.31 -6.57 -9.91
CA PRO A 171 -4.04 -7.91 -10.44
C PRO A 171 -3.03 -8.69 -9.57
N VAL A 172 -2.44 -8.05 -8.56
CA VAL A 172 -1.41 -8.63 -7.70
C VAL A 172 -2.05 -9.09 -6.40
N LYS A 173 -1.97 -10.40 -6.14
CA LYS A 173 -2.31 -11.02 -4.86
C LYS A 173 -1.37 -10.49 -3.80
N ARG A 174 -1.88 -10.13 -2.62
CA ARG A 174 -1.04 -9.75 -1.48
C ARG A 174 -1.26 -10.66 -0.29
N SER A 175 -0.18 -11.13 0.32
CA SER A 175 -0.25 -11.94 1.54
C SER A 175 0.56 -11.34 2.68
N LYS A 176 0.11 -11.59 3.91
CA LYS A 176 0.73 -11.13 5.16
C LYS A 176 1.08 -12.35 6.03
N PRO A 177 2.25 -12.97 5.82
CA PRO A 177 2.62 -14.18 6.56
C PRO A 177 2.66 -13.98 8.08
N PHE A 178 3.00 -12.77 8.54
CA PHE A 178 3.13 -12.45 9.97
C PHE A 178 1.83 -11.99 10.65
N LYS A 179 0.66 -12.19 10.05
CA LYS A 179 -0.64 -11.77 10.63
C LYS A 179 -0.83 -12.21 12.08
N TYR A 180 -0.38 -13.41 12.46
CA TYR A 180 -0.54 -13.97 13.80
C TYR A 180 0.75 -14.00 14.61
N THR A 181 1.75 -13.25 14.17
CA THR A 181 3.08 -13.17 14.80
C THR A 181 3.23 -11.82 15.45
N TYR A 182 3.54 -11.80 16.73
CA TYR A 182 3.70 -10.54 17.48
C TYR A 182 4.99 -9.82 17.05
N GLN A 183 4.98 -8.50 17.12
CA GLN A 183 6.16 -7.68 16.81
C GLN A 183 7.35 -8.05 17.70
N LYS A 184 7.12 -8.34 18.99
CA LYS A 184 8.16 -8.78 19.93
C LYS A 184 8.85 -10.08 19.50
N GLU A 185 8.11 -10.99 18.86
CA GLU A 185 8.64 -12.25 18.33
C GLU A 185 9.54 -12.00 17.12
N ILE A 186 9.13 -11.10 16.23
CA ILE A 186 9.92 -10.68 15.06
C ILE A 186 11.22 -10.02 15.51
N VAL A 187 11.16 -9.12 16.50
CA VAL A 187 12.35 -8.47 17.08
C VAL A 187 13.29 -9.52 17.68
N LEU A 188 12.75 -10.46 18.47
CA LEU A 188 13.52 -11.54 19.06
C LEU A 188 14.21 -12.41 18.01
N TYR A 189 13.50 -12.76 16.93
CA TYR A 189 14.06 -13.52 15.81
C TYR A 189 15.20 -12.76 15.12
N ALA A 190 14.97 -11.48 14.80
CA ALA A 190 15.97 -10.62 14.16
C ALA A 190 17.26 -10.54 14.99
N HIS A 191 17.12 -10.35 16.31
CA HIS A 191 18.25 -10.29 17.23
C HIS A 191 18.98 -11.63 17.34
N TYR A 192 18.24 -12.75 17.50
CA TYR A 192 18.82 -14.08 17.60
C TYR A 192 19.60 -14.49 16.35
N LYS A 193 19.06 -14.18 15.17
CA LYS A 193 19.72 -14.43 13.88
C LYS A 193 20.74 -13.36 13.50
N LYS A 194 20.91 -12.31 14.32
CA LYS A 194 21.80 -11.16 14.07
C LYS A 194 21.59 -10.58 12.68
N LEU A 195 20.32 -10.39 12.30
CA LEU A 195 19.97 -9.85 11.00
C LEU A 195 20.34 -8.37 10.91
N ASP A 196 20.76 -7.95 9.72
CA ASP A 196 21.08 -6.57 9.42
C ASP A 196 19.80 -5.83 8.99
N TYR A 197 19.32 -4.93 9.85
CA TYR A 197 18.13 -4.15 9.59
C TYR A 197 18.29 -2.71 10.07
N PHE A 198 17.57 -1.81 9.41
CA PHE A 198 17.48 -0.41 9.77
C PHE A 198 16.39 -0.22 10.83
N SER A 199 16.73 0.41 11.96
CA SER A 199 15.85 0.53 13.12
C SER A 199 15.22 1.91 13.30
N THR A 200 15.73 2.92 12.60
CA THR A 200 15.21 4.29 12.71
C THR A 200 13.80 4.36 12.14
N GLU A 201 12.90 5.06 12.83
CA GLU A 201 11.55 5.34 12.31
C GLU A 201 11.57 6.51 11.31
N CYS A 202 10.58 6.55 10.42
CA CYS A 202 10.45 7.64 9.45
C CYS A 202 10.21 8.98 10.15
N THR A 203 10.90 10.02 9.71
CA THR A 203 10.83 11.39 10.26
C THR A 203 9.40 11.94 10.35
N TYR A 204 8.52 11.54 9.44
CA TYR A 204 7.12 12.00 9.37
C TYR A 204 6.12 11.08 10.07
N ALA A 205 6.56 9.91 10.56
CA ALA A 205 5.68 8.93 11.22
C ALA A 205 5.13 9.37 12.59
N PRO A 206 5.86 10.11 13.46
CA PRO A 206 5.40 10.42 14.82
C PRO A 206 4.06 11.17 14.89
N GLU A 207 3.77 12.04 13.91
CA GLU A 207 2.51 12.80 13.88
C GLU A 207 1.32 12.01 13.30
N ALA A 208 1.54 10.78 12.85
CA ALA A 208 0.49 9.98 12.26
C ALA A 208 -0.48 9.43 13.31
N PHE A 209 -1.78 9.41 12.99
CA PHE A 209 -2.84 8.85 13.85
C PHE A 209 -2.57 7.41 14.33
N ARG A 210 -1.79 6.64 13.56
CA ARG A 210 -1.38 5.28 13.94
C ARG A 210 -0.59 5.25 15.25
N GLY A 211 0.19 6.30 15.56
CA GLY A 211 0.91 6.40 16.83
C GLY A 211 -0.02 6.37 18.04
N THR A 212 -1.17 7.05 17.97
CA THR A 212 -2.18 7.04 19.05
C THR A 212 -2.78 5.65 19.24
N ALA A 213 -3.12 4.95 18.14
CA ALA A 213 -3.63 3.58 18.21
C ALA A 213 -2.60 2.60 18.80
N ARG A 214 -1.32 2.77 18.46
CA ARG A 214 -0.22 1.97 19.01
C ARG A 214 -0.06 2.13 20.51
N VAL A 215 -0.11 3.37 21.02
CA VAL A 215 -0.02 3.64 22.47
C VAL A 215 -1.18 3.00 23.20
N LEU A 216 -2.41 3.16 22.69
CA LEU A 216 -3.59 2.51 23.27
C LEU A 216 -3.46 0.99 23.28
N LEU A 217 -3.01 0.38 22.17
CA LEU A 217 -2.84 -1.06 22.06
C LEU A 217 -1.80 -1.59 23.07
N LYS A 218 -0.66 -0.91 23.24
CA LYS A 218 0.36 -1.28 24.23
C LYS A 218 -0.17 -1.24 25.66
N ASN A 219 -0.98 -0.23 25.99
CA ASN A 219 -1.63 -0.14 27.30
C ASN A 219 -2.61 -1.31 27.53
N LEU A 220 -3.37 -1.69 26.50
CA LEU A 220 -4.26 -2.86 26.59
C LEU A 220 -3.47 -4.18 26.73
N GLU A 221 -2.38 -4.35 25.98
CA GLU A 221 -1.53 -5.53 26.03
C GLU A 221 -0.92 -5.73 27.43
N SER A 222 -0.54 -4.64 28.09
CA SER A 222 0.00 -4.65 29.47
C SER A 222 -0.97 -5.23 30.50
N VAL A 223 -2.28 -5.09 30.26
CA VAL A 223 -3.34 -5.62 31.14
C VAL A 223 -3.73 -7.03 30.71
N ARG A 224 -3.87 -7.25 29.40
CA ARG A 224 -4.27 -8.53 28.81
C ARG A 224 -3.40 -8.84 27.59
N PRO A 225 -2.39 -9.72 27.71
CA PRO A 225 -1.47 -10.02 26.62
C PRO A 225 -2.13 -10.59 25.35
N SER A 226 -3.29 -11.25 25.48
CA SER A 226 -4.02 -11.78 24.32
C SER A 226 -4.77 -10.73 23.52
N CYS A 227 -4.84 -9.47 23.98
CA CYS A 227 -5.70 -8.45 23.38
C CYS A 227 -5.43 -8.23 21.89
N ILE A 228 -4.18 -8.35 21.43
CA ILE A 228 -3.80 -8.18 20.02
C ILE A 228 -4.52 -9.22 19.15
N ILE A 229 -4.41 -10.50 19.52
CA ILE A 229 -5.08 -11.59 18.79
C ILE A 229 -6.59 -11.53 18.97
N ASP A 230 -7.08 -11.17 20.17
CA ASP A 230 -8.50 -11.01 20.45
C ASP A 230 -9.12 -9.92 19.54
N ILE A 231 -8.42 -8.79 19.34
CA ILE A 231 -8.84 -7.71 18.43
C ILE A 231 -8.86 -8.19 16.97
N ILE A 232 -7.83 -8.92 16.52
CA ILE A 232 -7.80 -9.49 15.17
C ILE A 232 -8.99 -10.45 14.98
N HIS A 233 -9.21 -11.34 15.95
CA HIS A 233 -10.32 -12.29 15.96
C HIS A 233 -11.68 -11.56 15.93
N SER A 234 -11.84 -10.49 16.70
CA SER A 234 -13.04 -9.63 16.62
C SER A 234 -13.21 -9.01 15.24
N GLY A 235 -12.14 -8.55 14.60
CA GLY A 235 -12.19 -8.01 13.24
C GLY A 235 -12.59 -9.05 12.19
N GLU A 236 -12.15 -10.31 12.33
CA GLU A 236 -12.52 -11.43 11.44
C GLU A 236 -13.99 -11.82 11.56
N HIS A 237 -14.56 -11.68 12.76
CA HIS A 237 -15.96 -11.99 13.04
C HIS A 237 -16.89 -10.79 12.87
N PHE A 238 -16.33 -9.60 12.65
CA PHE A 238 -17.10 -8.39 12.39
C PHE A 238 -17.61 -8.41 10.94
N LYS A 239 -18.80 -8.99 10.74
CA LYS A 239 -19.45 -9.08 9.43
C LYS A 239 -20.60 -8.09 9.33
N LEU A 240 -20.55 -7.23 8.32
CA LEU A 240 -21.68 -6.36 7.99
C LEU A 240 -22.74 -7.16 7.24
N LYS A 241 -24.01 -6.80 7.45
CA LYS A 241 -25.11 -7.40 6.69
C LYS A 241 -24.85 -7.19 5.19
N PRO A 242 -24.91 -8.25 4.36
CA PRO A 242 -24.67 -8.10 2.92
C PRO A 242 -25.67 -7.09 2.35
N LYS A 243 -25.16 -6.13 1.57
CA LYS A 243 -26.03 -5.18 0.86
C LYS A 243 -26.96 -5.98 -0.06
N LYS A 244 -28.27 -5.81 0.09
CA LYS A 244 -29.24 -6.39 -0.85
C LYS A 244 -28.89 -5.89 -2.25
N VAL A 245 -28.57 -6.79 -3.17
CA VAL A 245 -28.48 -6.46 -4.59
C VAL A 245 -29.86 -5.94 -4.98
N ARG A 246 -29.96 -4.66 -5.37
CA ARG A 246 -31.20 -4.14 -5.94
C ARG A 246 -31.39 -4.86 -7.27
N ASN A 247 -32.30 -5.82 -7.33
CA ASN A 247 -32.77 -6.35 -8.60
C ASN A 247 -33.28 -5.16 -9.41
N GLN A 248 -32.72 -4.94 -10.60
CA GLN A 248 -33.23 -3.96 -11.55
C GLN A 248 -34.71 -4.29 -11.80
N THR A 249 -35.60 -3.36 -11.46
CA THR A 249 -37.02 -3.49 -11.81
C THR A 249 -37.11 -3.58 -13.33
N PRO A 250 -37.76 -4.59 -13.92
CA PRO A 250 -37.84 -4.72 -15.37
C PRO A 250 -38.51 -3.46 -15.94
N LYS A 251 -37.76 -2.70 -16.78
CA LYS A 251 -38.31 -1.59 -17.56
C LYS A 251 -39.41 -2.14 -18.46
N TYR A 252 -40.67 -1.77 -18.20
CA TYR A 252 -41.77 -2.02 -19.15
C TYR A 252 -41.43 -1.31 -20.48
N LYS A 253 -41.17 -2.09 -21.53
CA LYS A 253 -40.99 -1.58 -22.89
C LYS A 253 -42.35 -1.09 -23.41
N ASN A 254 -42.51 0.21 -23.59
CA ASN A 254 -43.62 0.75 -24.39
C ASN A 254 -43.43 0.33 -25.86
N LEU A 255 -44.31 -0.55 -26.34
CA LEU A 255 -44.29 -1.20 -27.66
C LEU A 255 -44.55 -0.27 -28.86
N GLN A 256 -44.65 1.05 -28.69
CA GLN A 256 -45.03 1.97 -29.77
C GLN A 256 -43.88 2.78 -30.40
N LYS A 257 -42.64 2.63 -29.93
CA LYS A 257 -41.48 3.40 -30.46
C LYS A 257 -40.50 2.58 -31.30
N GLN A 258 -40.91 1.41 -31.80
CA GLN A 258 -40.01 0.48 -32.51
C GLN A 258 -39.96 0.65 -34.04
N ARG A 259 -40.57 1.69 -34.61
CA ARG A 259 -40.70 1.82 -36.08
C ARG A 259 -39.83 2.87 -36.78
N HIS A 260 -39.04 3.66 -36.07
CA HIS A 260 -38.07 4.56 -36.70
C HIS A 260 -36.81 4.69 -35.86
N GLN A 261 -35.88 3.76 -36.06
CA GLN A 261 -34.43 3.94 -36.03
C GLN A 261 -33.78 2.55 -36.14
N LEU A 262 -33.82 2.00 -37.34
CA LEU A 262 -32.76 1.10 -37.81
C LEU A 262 -31.63 2.01 -38.27
N ASN A 263 -30.40 1.72 -37.81
CA ASN A 263 -29.12 2.39 -38.08
C ASN A 263 -28.65 3.43 -37.05
N SER A 264 -27.98 2.95 -35.99
CA SER A 264 -26.71 3.51 -35.49
C SER A 264 -26.25 2.72 -34.25
N GLU A 265 -25.08 2.08 -34.35
CA GLU A 265 -24.14 1.63 -33.31
C GLU A 265 -24.64 1.33 -31.89
N GLU A 266 -24.41 0.09 -31.43
CA GLU A 266 -24.62 -0.38 -30.06
C GLU A 266 -23.85 0.47 -29.03
N LYS A 267 -24.51 1.52 -28.49
CA LYS A 267 -24.08 2.13 -27.22
C LYS A 267 -24.60 1.28 -26.06
N GLN A 268 -23.72 0.52 -25.42
CA GLN A 268 -23.97 -0.05 -24.09
C GLN A 268 -24.22 1.11 -23.10
N GLU A 269 -25.46 1.24 -22.62
CA GLU A 269 -25.82 2.22 -21.59
C GLU A 269 -25.16 1.85 -20.26
N LEU A 270 -24.18 2.66 -19.84
CA LEU A 270 -23.51 2.62 -18.54
C LEU A 270 -24.48 3.09 -17.43
N GLU A 271 -24.82 2.21 -16.47
CA GLU A 271 -25.64 2.61 -15.31
C GLU A 271 -24.80 3.43 -14.32
N ILE A 272 -25.04 4.75 -14.30
CA ILE A 272 -24.43 5.70 -13.35
C ILE A 272 -25.25 5.69 -12.05
N ARG A 273 -24.61 5.32 -10.95
CA ARG A 273 -25.16 5.40 -9.59
C ARG A 273 -25.17 6.86 -9.11
N PRO A 274 -26.02 7.22 -8.13
CA PRO A 274 -26.15 8.60 -7.62
C PRO A 274 -24.88 9.16 -6.94
N ASP A 275 -23.87 8.32 -6.67
CA ASP A 275 -22.53 8.71 -6.22
C ASP A 275 -21.52 8.91 -7.38
N GLY A 276 -21.97 8.83 -8.63
CA GLY A 276 -21.15 8.95 -9.84
C GLY A 276 -20.40 7.66 -10.23
N SER A 277 -20.56 6.57 -9.48
CA SER A 277 -19.93 5.28 -9.80
C SER A 277 -20.73 4.50 -10.85
N VAL A 278 -20.05 3.73 -11.71
CA VAL A 278 -20.69 2.98 -12.80
C VAL A 278 -20.59 1.49 -12.51
N SER A 279 -21.68 0.73 -12.63
CA SER A 279 -21.66 -0.74 -12.45
C SER A 279 -21.09 -1.44 -13.69
N LEU A 280 -20.21 -2.42 -13.52
CA LEU A 280 -19.36 -2.97 -14.59
C LEU A 280 -19.38 -4.50 -14.70
N ASN A 281 -18.98 -4.97 -15.89
CA ASN A 281 -18.64 -6.35 -16.25
C ASN A 281 -17.48 -6.92 -15.41
N LYS A 282 -17.34 -8.26 -15.46
CA LYS A 282 -16.54 -9.13 -14.58
C LYS A 282 -15.04 -8.83 -14.42
N ASP A 283 -14.44 -7.89 -15.16
CA ASP A 283 -12.97 -7.69 -15.22
C ASP A 283 -12.43 -6.37 -14.63
N GLY A 284 -13.28 -5.54 -13.99
CA GLY A 284 -12.85 -4.30 -13.32
C GLY A 284 -12.49 -3.15 -14.28
N ASN A 285 -12.57 -1.91 -13.78
CA ASN A 285 -12.24 -0.72 -14.57
C ASN A 285 -10.75 -0.38 -14.46
N THR A 286 -10.18 0.18 -15.52
CA THR A 286 -8.86 0.83 -15.50
C THR A 286 -9.03 2.33 -15.30
N CYS A 287 -8.10 2.94 -14.58
CA CYS A 287 -8.06 4.39 -14.39
C CYS A 287 -7.80 5.07 -15.74
N GLU A 288 -8.69 5.95 -16.17
CA GLU A 288 -8.59 6.65 -17.47
C GLU A 288 -7.29 7.45 -17.61
N ARG A 289 -6.66 7.87 -16.49
CA ARG A 289 -5.43 8.67 -16.51
C ARG A 289 -4.14 7.87 -16.53
N CYS A 290 -4.10 6.72 -15.88
CA CYS A 290 -2.84 5.99 -15.68
C CYS A 290 -2.92 4.49 -15.96
N GLY A 291 -4.06 4.01 -16.45
CA GLY A 291 -4.30 2.59 -16.74
C GLY A 291 -4.37 1.68 -15.52
N TYR A 292 -4.12 2.19 -14.31
CA TYR A 292 -4.14 1.38 -13.09
C TYR A 292 -5.55 0.91 -12.72
N LEU A 293 -5.70 -0.37 -12.37
CA LEU A 293 -7.00 -0.97 -12.06
C LEU A 293 -7.66 -0.25 -10.86
N SER A 294 -8.92 0.15 -11.00
CA SER A 294 -9.65 0.93 -10.02
C SER A 294 -11.16 0.71 -10.12
N MET A 295 -11.85 0.77 -8.98
CA MET A 295 -13.32 0.72 -8.97
C MET A 295 -13.96 2.02 -9.50
N ASN A 296 -13.21 3.12 -9.48
CA ASN A 296 -13.65 4.44 -9.95
C ASN A 296 -12.96 4.77 -11.28
N LYS A 297 -13.54 5.70 -12.05
CA LYS A 297 -12.94 6.19 -13.32
C LYS A 297 -11.52 6.72 -13.15
N ILE A 298 -11.26 7.42 -12.04
CA ILE A 298 -9.95 7.93 -11.67
C ILE A 298 -9.55 7.28 -10.34
N CYS A 299 -8.35 6.69 -10.30
CA CYS A 299 -7.85 6.04 -9.10
C CYS A 299 -7.48 7.07 -8.02
N LYS A 300 -7.46 6.64 -6.75
CA LYS A 300 -7.18 7.54 -5.62
C LYS A 300 -5.82 8.22 -5.71
N ALA A 301 -4.80 7.54 -6.23
CA ALA A 301 -3.48 8.13 -6.43
C ALA A 301 -3.51 9.30 -7.43
N CYS A 302 -4.17 9.15 -8.58
CA CYS A 302 -4.31 10.22 -9.56
C CYS A 302 -5.09 11.43 -9.01
N ILE A 303 -6.12 11.20 -8.19
CA ILE A 303 -6.87 12.28 -7.53
C ILE A 303 -5.95 13.05 -6.55
N LEU A 304 -5.13 12.33 -5.78
CA LEU A 304 -4.21 12.95 -4.84
C LEU A 304 -3.10 13.76 -5.55
N ILE A 305 -2.54 13.21 -6.62
CA ILE A 305 -1.49 13.89 -7.41
C ILE A 305 -2.04 15.13 -8.11
N GLU A 306 -3.24 15.07 -8.69
CA GLU A 306 -3.87 16.25 -9.29
C GLU A 306 -4.07 17.39 -8.28
N GLY A 307 -4.45 17.05 -7.04
CA GLY A 307 -4.55 18.04 -5.97
C GLY A 307 -3.21 18.70 -5.62
N LEU A 308 -2.09 17.96 -5.76
CA LEU A 308 -0.74 18.50 -5.57
C LEU A 308 -0.30 19.37 -6.75
N ASP A 309 -0.52 18.91 -7.98
CA ASP A 309 -0.16 19.63 -9.20
C ASP A 309 -0.92 20.95 -9.34
N ALA A 310 -2.17 21.01 -8.86
CA ALA A 310 -2.95 22.25 -8.81
C ALA A 310 -2.30 23.32 -7.91
N ASN A 311 -1.56 22.90 -6.89
CA ASN A 311 -0.83 23.79 -5.98
C ASN A 311 0.63 24.00 -6.38
N ARG A 312 1.10 23.38 -7.47
CA ARG A 312 2.46 23.59 -7.95
C ARG A 312 2.56 24.97 -8.60
N PRO A 313 3.47 25.86 -8.15
CA PRO A 313 3.67 27.13 -8.82
C PRO A 313 4.11 26.88 -10.27
N ARG A 314 3.30 27.33 -11.23
CA ARG A 314 3.64 27.28 -12.67
C ARG A 314 4.75 28.30 -12.94
N VAL A 315 6.00 27.89 -12.79
CA VAL A 315 7.12 28.67 -13.30
C VAL A 315 7.18 28.42 -14.82
N VAL A 316 6.56 29.31 -15.59
CA VAL A 316 6.76 29.37 -17.05
C VAL A 316 8.11 30.03 -17.27
N ILE A 317 9.16 29.24 -17.46
CA ILE A 317 10.44 29.79 -17.93
C ILE A 317 10.28 30.01 -19.43
N GLY A 318 10.02 31.26 -19.82
CA GLY A 318 10.13 31.68 -21.21
C GLY A 318 11.58 31.53 -21.67
N GLU A 319 11.79 30.92 -22.84
CA GLU A 319 13.09 30.84 -23.48
C GLU A 319 13.59 32.26 -23.81
N SER A 320 14.47 32.81 -22.97
CA SER A 320 15.53 33.72 -23.37
C SER A 320 16.37 34.17 -22.17
N SER A 321 17.68 34.12 -22.38
CA SER A 321 18.77 34.73 -21.59
C SER A 321 19.28 33.96 -20.36
N THR A 322 20.52 33.52 -20.54
CA THR A 322 21.54 33.09 -19.59
C THR A 322 21.67 34.00 -18.36
N SER A 323 21.49 33.45 -17.15
CA SER A 323 22.44 33.58 -16.03
C SER A 323 21.88 33.02 -14.71
N SER A 324 22.68 32.15 -14.09
CA SER A 324 22.80 31.89 -12.64
C SER A 324 21.64 31.22 -11.87
N SER A 325 21.96 30.02 -11.39
CA SER A 325 21.44 29.36 -10.21
C SER A 325 21.29 30.30 -9.02
N ASP A 326 20.05 30.66 -8.67
CA ASP A 326 19.70 31.15 -7.35
C ASP A 326 18.33 30.56 -7.00
N GLY A 327 18.36 29.54 -6.13
CA GLY A 327 17.19 28.78 -5.70
C GLY A 327 16.22 29.58 -4.84
N ALA A 328 15.19 28.86 -4.36
CA ALA A 328 14.06 29.34 -3.55
C ALA A 328 14.40 30.24 -2.32
N ALA A 329 15.68 30.36 -1.95
CA ALA A 329 16.17 31.20 -0.86
C ALA A 329 16.06 32.73 -1.11
N LYS A 330 15.87 33.19 -2.36
CA LYS A 330 15.73 34.63 -2.65
C LYS A 330 14.31 35.16 -2.39
N LEU A 331 13.30 34.31 -2.55
CA LEU A 331 11.89 34.65 -2.31
C LEU A 331 11.60 34.89 -0.82
N SER A 332 12.21 34.12 0.08
CA SER A 332 12.11 34.31 1.53
C SER A 332 12.76 35.61 2.00
N LYS A 333 13.95 35.97 1.49
CA LYS A 333 14.61 37.25 1.83
C LYS A 333 13.89 38.50 1.31
N THR A 334 13.05 38.35 0.28
CA THR A 334 12.28 39.48 -0.27
C THR A 334 11.00 39.71 0.54
N LEU A 335 10.40 38.64 1.06
CA LEU A 335 9.24 38.72 1.96
C LEU A 335 9.59 39.31 3.32
N GLU A 336 10.78 39.04 3.87
CA GLU A 336 11.23 39.65 5.14
C GLU A 336 11.52 41.16 5.02
N LYS A 337 11.74 41.69 3.81
CA LYS A 337 11.95 43.13 3.58
C LYS A 337 10.65 43.91 3.37
N LEU A 338 9.53 43.24 3.13
CA LEU A 338 8.23 43.87 2.89
C LEU A 338 7.35 43.95 4.15
N SER A 339 7.85 43.45 5.29
CA SER A 339 7.24 43.70 6.60
C SER A 339 8.06 44.75 7.36
N PHE A 340 7.77 46.03 7.11
CA PHE A 340 7.94 47.12 8.06
C PHE A 340 6.75 48.05 7.96
#